data_AF-A0A1Q9CRA0-F1
#
_entry.id   AF-A0A1Q9CRA0-F1
#
_cell.length_a   1.000
_cell.length_b   1.000
_cell.length_c   1.000
_cell.angle_alpha   90.00
_cell.angle_beta   90.00
_cell.angle_gamma   90.00
#
_symmetry.space_group_name_H-M   'P 1'
#
loop_
_entity.id
_entity.type
_entity.pdbx_description
1 polymer ?
#
loop_
_entity_poly.entity_id
_entity_poly.type
_entity_poly.pdbx_seq_one_letter_code
_entity_poly.pdbx_strand_id
1 'polypeptide(L)'
;MSFPRPLYFKKYCAQCHSIYPDNRLTRAGQTQIGPTLFNIYGRASGLEEIQNKQGTDRVDNVLWLEAALMNYMKNPRVMAQGRVQMNFAGIKDFQIRVDIVHYLKTLDWTNEELSNPPEKPASFAPVRWMQQMGRQ
;
A
#
# COMPACT_ATOMS: atom_id res chain seq x y z
N MET A 1 -10.39 15.43 9.74
CA MET A 1 -9.10 16.08 10.09
C MET A 1 -8.05 15.18 9.46
N SER A 2 -7.42 15.55 8.34
CA SER A 2 -6.61 14.60 7.56
C SER A 2 -5.66 13.79 8.43
N PHE A 3 -5.86 12.47 8.49
CA PHE A 3 -4.98 11.55 9.20
C PHE A 3 -3.52 11.81 8.82
N PRO A 4 -2.62 12.12 9.78
CA PRO A 4 -1.24 12.45 9.47
C PRO A 4 -0.56 11.21 8.89
N ARG A 5 -0.25 11.24 7.58
CA ARG A 5 0.57 10.20 6.94
C ARG A 5 1.97 10.23 7.54
N PRO A 6 2.44 9.17 8.22
CA PRO A 6 3.72 9.20 8.89
C PRO A 6 4.85 9.38 7.90
N LEU A 7 5.83 10.19 8.31
CA LEU A 7 6.97 10.61 7.51
C LEU A 7 7.68 9.40 6.86
N TYR A 8 7.92 8.34 7.64
CA TYR A 8 8.65 7.16 7.18
C TYR A 8 7.85 6.30 6.21
N PHE A 9 6.54 6.12 6.43
CA PHE A 9 5.70 5.42 5.45
C PHE A 9 5.69 6.14 4.10
N LYS A 10 5.55 7.48 4.12
CA LYS A 10 5.59 8.30 2.90
C LYS A 10 6.91 8.16 2.14
N LYS A 11 8.02 8.05 2.87
CA LYS A 11 9.37 7.91 2.30
C LYS A 11 9.62 6.53 1.70
N TYR A 12 9.21 5.46 2.39
CA TYR A 12 9.62 4.09 2.05
C TYR A 12 8.55 3.25 1.34
N CYS A 13 7.26 3.53 1.55
CA CYS A 13 6.17 2.64 1.13
C CYS A 13 5.20 3.29 0.14
N ALA A 14 4.84 4.56 0.36
CA ALA A 14 3.76 5.23 -0.36
C ALA A 14 3.99 5.42 -1.87
N GLN A 15 5.22 5.22 -2.36
CA GLN A 15 5.52 5.26 -3.79
C GLN A 15 4.94 4.04 -4.53
N CYS A 16 4.85 2.90 -3.84
CA CYS A 16 4.48 1.62 -4.43
C CYS A 16 3.25 1.00 -3.78
N HIS A 17 2.76 1.51 -2.64
CA HIS A 17 1.68 0.90 -1.87
C HIS A 17 0.56 1.88 -1.54
N SER A 18 -0.67 1.44 -1.74
CA SER A 18 -1.87 2.14 -1.29
C SER A 18 -2.14 1.84 0.17
N ILE A 19 -2.81 2.78 0.83
CA ILE A 19 -3.32 2.63 2.21
C ILE A 19 -4.84 2.40 2.23
N TYR A 20 -5.48 2.30 1.07
CA TYR A 20 -6.93 2.19 0.95
C TYR A 20 -7.35 0.77 0.53
N PRO A 21 -8.54 0.30 0.92
CA PRO A 21 -9.02 -1.04 0.60
C PRO A 21 -9.08 -1.34 -0.91
N ASP A 22 -9.46 -0.34 -1.70
CA ASP A 22 -9.63 -0.46 -3.16
C ASP A 22 -8.32 -0.30 -3.95
N ASN A 23 -7.18 -0.30 -3.26
CA ASN A 23 -5.85 -0.11 -3.82
C ASN A 23 -5.71 1.16 -4.69
N ARG A 24 -6.48 2.21 -4.40
CA ARG A 24 -6.42 3.47 -5.16
C ARG A 24 -5.06 4.16 -5.06
N LEU A 25 -4.73 4.91 -6.11
CA LEU A 25 -3.64 5.87 -6.09
C LEU A 25 -3.85 6.91 -4.99
N THR A 26 -2.86 7.04 -4.12
CA THR A 26 -2.86 8.03 -3.03
C THR A 26 -2.37 9.42 -3.49
N ARG A 27 -1.84 9.52 -4.71
CA ARG A 27 -1.32 10.76 -5.31
C ARG A 27 -1.48 10.72 -6.83
N ALA A 28 -1.93 11.83 -7.42
CA ALA A 28 -2.02 11.98 -8.87
C ALA A 28 -0.63 11.88 -9.52
N GLY A 29 -0.55 11.28 -10.72
CA GLY A 29 0.69 11.11 -11.47
C GLY A 29 1.65 10.05 -10.93
N GLN A 30 1.19 9.19 -10.00
CA GLN A 30 1.94 8.01 -9.56
C GLN A 30 1.33 6.73 -10.13
N THR A 31 2.15 5.69 -10.25
CA THR A 31 1.71 4.35 -10.63
C THR A 31 1.73 3.46 -9.40
N GLN A 32 0.63 2.76 -9.14
CA GLN A 32 0.52 1.79 -8.06
C GLN A 32 1.17 0.49 -8.50
N ILE A 33 2.36 0.16 -8.00
CA ILE A 33 3.11 -1.04 -8.40
C ILE A 33 2.76 -2.22 -7.49
N GLY A 34 2.76 -1.99 -6.19
CA GLY A 34 2.52 -3.00 -5.17
C GLY A 34 1.06 -3.06 -4.71
N PRO A 35 0.67 -4.15 -4.04
CA PRO A 35 -0.67 -4.32 -3.49
C PRO A 35 -0.97 -3.31 -2.38
N THR A 36 -2.24 -3.21 -2.00
CA THR A 36 -2.64 -2.40 -0.84
C THR A 36 -2.06 -2.96 0.46
N LEU A 37 -1.68 -2.05 1.34
CA LEU A 37 -1.28 -2.34 2.72
C LEU A 37 -2.42 -2.07 3.70
N PHE A 38 -3.61 -1.74 3.22
CA PHE A 38 -4.80 -1.69 4.06
C PHE A 38 -5.09 -3.09 4.62
N ASN A 39 -5.34 -3.17 5.92
CA ASN A 39 -5.57 -4.38 6.69
C ASN A 39 -4.44 -5.42 6.52
N ILE A 40 -3.17 -4.96 6.40
CA ILE A 40 -2.02 -5.86 6.29
C ILE A 40 -1.68 -6.52 7.63
N TYR A 41 -1.85 -5.79 8.74
CA TYR A 41 -1.47 -6.29 10.05
C TYR A 41 -2.41 -7.42 10.48
N GLY A 42 -1.86 -8.59 10.78
CA GLY A 42 -2.64 -9.80 11.06
C GLY A 42 -3.18 -10.54 9.84
N ARG A 43 -2.91 -10.06 8.61
CA ARG A 43 -3.28 -10.76 7.38
C ARG A 43 -2.29 -11.89 7.08
N ALA A 44 -2.78 -13.04 6.62
CA ALA A 44 -1.87 -14.06 6.10
C ALA A 44 -1.38 -13.67 4.70
N SER A 45 -0.12 -13.96 4.42
CA SER A 45 0.47 -13.73 3.11
C SER A 45 -0.24 -14.57 2.04
N GLY A 46 -0.35 -14.03 0.82
CA GLY A 46 -1.02 -14.70 -0.30
C GLY A 46 -2.56 -14.66 -0.29
N LEU A 47 -3.23 -14.21 0.79
CA LEU A 47 -4.69 -14.15 0.86
C LEU A 47 -5.33 -12.91 0.21
N GLU A 48 -4.55 -11.86 -0.07
CA GLU A 48 -5.02 -10.70 -0.84
C GLU A 48 -4.12 -10.46 -2.04
N GLU A 49 -4.42 -11.17 -3.12
CA GLU A 49 -3.85 -10.93 -4.45
C GLU A 49 -4.97 -11.04 -5.50
N ILE A 50 -6.11 -10.38 -5.25
CA ILE A 50 -7.26 -10.45 -6.16
C ILE A 50 -7.08 -9.58 -7.41
N GLN A 51 -6.14 -8.62 -7.44
CA GLN A 51 -5.98 -7.73 -8.61
C GLN A 51 -4.77 -8.02 -9.51
N ASN A 52 -3.79 -8.84 -9.10
CA ASN A 52 -2.65 -9.19 -9.95
C ASN A 52 -2.23 -10.66 -9.75
N LYS A 53 -3.10 -11.59 -10.18
CA LYS A 53 -2.80 -13.04 -10.25
C LYS A 53 -1.82 -13.39 -11.39
N GLN A 54 -0.65 -12.74 -11.46
CA GLN A 54 0.43 -13.16 -12.37
C GLN A 54 1.84 -13.12 -11.74
N GLY A 55 1.99 -12.73 -10.46
CA GLY A 55 3.28 -12.77 -9.78
C GLY A 55 3.59 -14.15 -9.17
N THR A 56 4.73 -14.75 -9.53
CA THR A 56 5.30 -15.93 -8.85
C THR A 56 6.03 -15.59 -7.54
N ASP A 57 6.06 -14.31 -7.17
CA ASP A 57 6.81 -13.75 -6.05
C ASP A 57 5.93 -13.65 -4.81
N ARG A 58 5.85 -14.77 -4.08
CA ARG A 58 5.08 -14.88 -2.85
C ARG A 58 5.99 -15.22 -1.69
N VAL A 59 5.78 -14.51 -0.60
CA VAL A 59 6.13 -15.02 0.72
C VAL A 59 4.94 -15.87 1.13
N ASP A 60 5.08 -17.20 1.20
CA ASP A 60 3.99 -18.09 1.56
C ASP A 60 3.96 -18.34 3.07
N ASN A 61 2.77 -18.59 3.62
CA ASN A 61 2.55 -19.04 5.01
C ASN A 61 3.08 -18.09 6.10
N VAL A 62 3.11 -16.78 5.86
CA VAL A 62 3.49 -15.79 6.87
C VAL A 62 2.27 -15.03 7.35
N LEU A 63 2.10 -14.96 8.67
CA LEU A 63 1.18 -14.02 9.29
C LEU A 63 1.89 -12.69 9.48
N TRP A 64 1.35 -11.61 8.92
CA TRP A 64 1.95 -10.28 8.97
C TRP A 64 1.74 -9.61 10.33
N LEU A 65 2.42 -10.12 11.35
CA LEU A 65 2.55 -9.53 12.68
C LEU A 65 3.84 -8.73 12.80
N GLU A 66 4.10 -8.13 13.97
CA GLU A 66 5.21 -7.21 14.18
C GLU A 66 6.56 -7.83 13.81
N ALA A 67 6.87 -9.02 14.32
CA ALA A 67 8.17 -9.66 14.07
C ALA A 67 8.38 -9.94 12.57
N ALA A 68 7.33 -10.41 11.88
CA ALA A 68 7.37 -10.70 10.45
C ALA A 68 7.56 -9.41 9.63
N LEU A 69 6.79 -8.36 9.92
CA LEU A 69 6.90 -7.06 9.25
C LEU A 69 8.26 -6.40 9.50
N MET A 70 8.76 -6.44 10.74
CA MET A 70 10.07 -5.91 11.10
C MET A 70 11.20 -6.63 10.36
N ASN A 71 11.14 -7.95 10.27
CA ASN A 71 12.13 -8.75 9.55
C ASN A 71 12.05 -8.54 8.04
N TYR A 72 10.84 -8.52 7.48
CA TYR A 72 10.63 -8.27 6.06
C TYR A 72 11.12 -6.88 5.65
N MET A 73 10.77 -5.84 6.41
CA MET A 73 11.25 -4.49 6.13
C MET A 73 12.77 -4.33 6.32
N LYS A 74 13.41 -5.16 7.16
CA LYS A 74 14.87 -5.15 7.31
C LYS A 74 15.56 -5.66 6.04
N ASN A 75 15.07 -6.77 5.48
CA ASN A 75 15.59 -7.32 4.23
C ASN A 75 14.54 -8.23 3.55
N PRO A 76 13.76 -7.69 2.59
CA PRO A 76 12.69 -8.44 1.93
C PRO A 76 13.24 -9.62 1.11
N ARG A 77 14.40 -9.44 0.47
CA ARG A 77 15.01 -10.47 -0.38
C ARG A 77 15.40 -11.72 0.42
N VAL A 78 15.95 -11.54 1.62
CA VAL A 78 16.31 -12.68 2.49
C VAL A 78 15.05 -13.39 2.97
N MET A 79 14.05 -12.65 3.43
CA MET A 79 12.82 -13.23 3.97
C MET A 79 12.01 -13.97 2.89
N ALA A 80 11.95 -13.43 1.67
CA ALA A 80 11.31 -14.07 0.51
C ALA A 80 12.22 -15.08 -0.23
N GLN A 81 13.38 -15.44 0.33
CA GLN A 81 14.34 -16.38 -0.30
C GLN A 81 14.69 -16.01 -1.77
N GLY A 82 14.80 -14.71 -2.05
CA GLY A 82 15.10 -14.16 -3.37
C GLY A 82 13.88 -13.93 -4.28
N ARG A 83 12.68 -14.42 -3.91
CA ARG A 83 11.44 -14.34 -4.69
C ARG A 83 10.63 -13.09 -4.33
N VAL A 84 11.17 -11.92 -4.65
CA VAL A 84 10.49 -10.64 -4.40
C VAL A 84 10.72 -9.66 -5.55
N GLN A 85 9.62 -9.20 -6.17
CA GLN A 85 9.64 -8.17 -7.21
C GLN A 85 9.75 -6.74 -6.67
N MET A 86 9.45 -6.54 -5.39
CA MET A 86 9.59 -5.25 -4.74
C MET A 86 11.06 -4.81 -4.76
N ASN A 87 11.38 -3.78 -5.55
CA ASN A 87 12.72 -3.20 -5.61
C ASN A 87 13.00 -2.35 -4.37
N PHE A 88 13.21 -3.02 -3.24
CA PHE A 88 13.43 -2.40 -1.95
C PHE A 88 14.62 -3.05 -1.24
N ALA A 89 15.61 -2.22 -0.89
CA ALA A 89 16.83 -2.68 -0.22
C ALA A 89 16.61 -3.05 1.26
N GLY A 90 15.51 -2.58 1.85
CA GLY A 90 15.22 -2.69 3.28
C GLY A 90 15.66 -1.46 4.09
N ILE A 91 15.15 -1.36 5.30
CA ILE A 91 15.43 -0.30 6.28
C ILE A 91 16.30 -0.91 7.37
N LYS A 92 17.53 -0.40 7.55
CA LYS A 92 18.45 -0.91 8.59
C LYS A 92 18.07 -0.44 10.00
N ASP A 93 17.67 0.82 10.11
CA ASP A 93 17.27 1.46 11.36
C ASP A 93 16.07 0.74 11.99
N PHE A 94 16.19 0.40 13.27
CA PHE A 94 15.14 -0.31 14.00
C PHE A 94 13.94 0.59 14.28
N GLN A 95 14.17 1.82 14.74
CA GLN A 95 13.10 2.73 15.14
C GLN A 95 12.23 3.12 13.94
N ILE A 96 12.85 3.37 12.78
CA ILE A 96 12.09 3.64 11.55
C ILE A 96 11.14 2.49 11.20
N ARG A 97 11.57 1.23 11.36
CA ARG A 97 10.70 0.09 11.12
C ARG A 97 9.57 0.01 12.14
N VAL A 98 9.86 0.27 13.42
CA VAL A 98 8.85 0.34 14.49
C VAL A 98 7.77 1.36 14.15
N ASP A 99 8.16 2.58 13.78
CA ASP A 99 7.22 3.64 13.44
C ASP A 99 6.33 3.28 12.25
N ILE A 100 6.89 2.59 11.24
CA ILE A 100 6.11 2.09 10.11
C ILE A 100 5.14 1.00 10.57
N VAL A 101 5.56 0.02 11.37
CA VAL A 101 4.65 -1.02 11.89
C VAL A 101 3.51 -0.42 12.70
N HIS A 102 3.79 0.55 13.56
CA HIS A 102 2.76 1.27 14.32
C HIS A 102 1.73 1.92 13.40
N TYR A 103 2.17 2.53 12.30
CA TYR A 103 1.24 3.05 11.31
C TYR A 103 0.47 1.96 10.56
N LEU A 104 1.11 0.85 10.17
CA LEU A 104 0.41 -0.23 9.48
C LEU A 104 -0.72 -0.84 10.33
N LYS A 105 -0.57 -0.83 11.66
CA LYS A 105 -1.64 -1.23 12.59
C LYS A 105 -2.86 -0.29 12.55
N THR A 106 -2.70 0.97 12.15
CA THR A 106 -3.83 1.91 12.04
C THR A 106 -4.54 1.83 10.68
N LEU A 107 -4.06 0.99 9.77
CA LEU A 107 -4.64 0.79 8.45
C LEU A 107 -5.64 -0.37 8.51
N ASP A 108 -6.77 -0.17 9.15
CA ASP A 108 -7.81 -1.19 9.28
C ASP A 108 -9.21 -0.61 9.11
N TRP A 109 -10.22 -1.47 9.24
CA TRP A 109 -11.63 -1.09 9.09
C TRP A 109 -12.14 -0.17 10.22
N THR A 110 -11.41 -0.04 11.33
CA THR A 110 -11.74 0.90 12.42
C THR A 110 -11.38 2.34 12.07
N ASN A 111 -10.53 2.54 11.05
CA ASN A 111 -10.21 3.85 10.52
C ASN A 111 -11.24 4.30 9.47
N GLU A 112 -12.26 5.05 9.91
CA GLU A 112 -13.36 5.53 9.07
C GLU A 112 -12.92 6.34 7.84
N GLU A 113 -11.87 7.17 7.96
CA GLU A 113 -11.35 7.96 6.83
C GLU A 113 -10.77 7.06 5.72
N LEU A 114 -10.26 5.88 6.07
CA LEU A 114 -9.66 4.93 5.14
C LEU A 114 -10.65 3.86 4.66
N SER A 115 -11.58 3.44 5.51
CA SER A 115 -12.60 2.43 5.16
C SER A 115 -13.70 3.00 4.27
N ASN A 116 -14.01 4.29 4.40
CA ASN A 116 -14.99 5.00 3.57
C ASN A 116 -14.34 6.17 2.82
N PRO A 117 -13.38 5.90 1.92
CA PRO A 117 -12.64 6.96 1.28
C PRO A 117 -13.52 7.71 0.28
N PRO A 118 -13.42 9.05 0.17
CA PRO A 118 -14.26 9.84 -0.70
C PRO A 118 -14.16 9.37 -2.16
N GLU A 119 -15.22 9.55 -2.93
CA GLU A 119 -15.24 9.16 -4.33
C GLU A 119 -14.09 9.86 -5.10
N LYS A 120 -13.40 9.13 -5.97
CA LYS A 120 -12.35 9.74 -6.79
C LYS A 120 -13.02 10.80 -7.66
N PRO A 121 -12.50 12.05 -7.71
CA PRO A 121 -13.01 13.00 -8.68
C PRO A 121 -12.86 12.38 -10.06
N ALA A 122 -13.92 12.45 -10.87
CA ALA A 122 -13.86 12.02 -12.27
C ALA A 122 -12.62 12.66 -12.91
N SER A 123 -11.87 11.88 -13.68
CA SER A 123 -10.69 12.42 -14.34
C SER A 123 -11.08 13.67 -15.14
N PHE A 124 -10.26 14.72 -15.08
CA PHE A 124 -10.53 15.98 -15.78
C PHE A 124 -10.64 15.80 -17.31
N ALA A 125 -10.13 14.69 -17.85
CA ALA A 125 -10.20 14.37 -19.27
C ALA A 125 -11.67 14.17 -19.75
N PRO A 126 -12.47 13.22 -19.23
CA PRO A 126 -13.88 13.11 -19.60
C PRO A 126 -14.68 14.40 -19.41
N VAL A 127 -14.50 15.11 -18.29
CA VAL A 127 -15.34 16.28 -17.98
C VAL A 127 -15.10 17.43 -18.97
N ARG A 128 -13.84 17.70 -19.34
CA ARG A 128 -13.50 18.75 -20.32
C ARG A 128 -13.95 18.39 -21.74
N TRP A 129 -13.86 17.10 -22.10
CA TRP A 129 -14.34 16.59 -23.40
C TRP A 129 -15.88 16.61 -23.48
N MET A 130 -16.59 16.20 -22.43
CA MET A 130 -18.06 16.24 -22.37
C MET A 130 -18.59 17.68 -22.40
N GLN A 131 -17.93 18.63 -21.73
CA GLN A 131 -18.28 20.05 -21.79
C GLN A 131 -17.95 20.73 -23.14
N GLN A 132 -17.08 20.13 -23.96
CA GLN A 132 -16.82 20.58 -25.33
C GLN A 132 -17.78 19.94 -26.34
N MET A 133 -18.18 18.68 -26.14
CA MET A 133 -19.11 17.97 -27.04
C MET A 133 -20.59 18.28 -26.78
N GLY A 134 -20.95 18.82 -25.61
CA GLY A 134 -22.31 19.27 -25.28
C GLY A 134 -22.64 20.71 -25.68
N ARG A 135 -21.76 21.39 -26.44
CA ARG A 135 -22.04 22.67 -27.11
C ARG A 135 -22.17 22.41 -28.61
N GLN A 136 -23.29 21.81 -29.01
CA GLN A 136 -23.84 21.89 -30.37
C GLN A 136 -25.34 22.14 -30.23
#